data_AF-A0A952ZZ13-F1
#
_entry.id   AF-A0A952ZZ13-F1
#
_cell.length_a   1.000
_cell.length_b   1.000
_cell.length_c   1.000
_cell.angle_alpha   90.00
_cell.angle_beta   90.00
_cell.angle_gamma   90.00
#
_symmetry.space_group_name_H-M   'P 1'
#
loop_
_entity.id
_entity.type
_entity.pdbx_description
1 polymer ?
#
loop_
_entity_poly.entity_id
_entity_poly.type
_entity_poly.pdbx_seq_one_letter_code
_entity_poly.pdbx_strand_id
1 'polypeptide(L)'
;MESPENTPLPIIEFTSNNPHAAVRRENLQLIVEKPWGIPEIEFAIPQSDSETIRDLGYILINPQLDALLHLDSNEAEFLFAFLDPNDERSQGFQNRRFKFHHQGVEYDCAFRKPTDRLFRLARYLQRLPTERSMVAAGQLIQFRDSQQLERLPQAAKDYFAKRTQPRSFFIQSSCPLKEVVWDDVSRHLNLVMRYFDRKSPIIVLRQPENEENVSDPKHIRYIEDSFPTEISSLQADEVLLSLLEVARGSEVRSAFIYCYQIFEYAGFHFIDWKTKSALLKIVRSPSFISRADDKIGELFSVLTEAAQNDEVRIRKAIDELCEPQALWREIESNRSFFTEDIEFDGGFTLQRLIGKDTTFDSWSPTWSSAFFERATRIRNCLVHAREKRENRVIMPGRVNDARILQYLPLMIRAAEQIVLNSAKFS
;
A
#
# COMPACT_ATOMS: atom_id res chain seq x y z
N MET A 1 -38.64 -0.08 23.89
CA MET A 1 -38.77 -0.61 22.52
C MET A 1 -39.89 0.15 21.86
N GLU A 2 -39.56 1.19 21.09
CA GLU A 2 -40.56 1.91 20.28
C GLU A 2 -41.03 1.01 19.13
N SER A 3 -42.30 1.12 18.76
CA SER A 3 -42.90 0.38 17.65
C SER A 3 -42.20 0.74 16.33
N PRO A 4 -41.90 -0.22 15.45
CA PRO A 4 -41.21 0.01 14.17
C PRO A 4 -41.95 0.92 13.17
N GLU A 5 -43.19 1.33 13.44
CA GLU A 5 -44.06 2.07 12.51
C GLU A 5 -43.74 3.58 12.34
N ASN A 6 -42.79 4.17 13.09
CA ASN A 6 -42.49 5.62 13.03
C ASN A 6 -40.99 5.97 12.81
N THR A 7 -40.21 5.04 12.25
CA THR A 7 -38.80 5.30 11.89
C THR A 7 -38.71 5.91 10.48
N PRO A 8 -38.13 7.11 10.30
CA PRO A 8 -37.89 7.73 9.00
C PRO A 8 -37.18 6.78 8.05
N LEU A 9 -37.60 6.77 6.79
CA LEU A 9 -37.02 5.94 5.73
C LEU A 9 -35.49 6.02 5.65
N PRO A 10 -34.84 7.21 5.73
CA PRO A 10 -33.37 7.29 5.70
C PRO A 10 -32.67 6.52 6.83
N ILE A 11 -33.31 6.41 7.99
CA ILE A 11 -32.76 5.65 9.13
C ILE A 11 -32.89 4.14 8.87
N ILE A 12 -34.02 3.71 8.31
CA ILE A 12 -34.23 2.31 7.91
C ILE A 12 -33.17 1.89 6.88
N GLU A 13 -32.97 2.72 5.85
CA GLU A 13 -31.96 2.51 4.81
C GLU A 13 -30.54 2.47 5.41
N PHE A 14 -30.20 3.42 6.27
CA PHE A 14 -28.91 3.46 6.94
C PHE A 14 -28.64 2.20 7.76
N THR A 15 -29.59 1.76 8.61
CA THR A 15 -29.42 0.55 9.43
C THR A 15 -29.35 -0.71 8.58
N SER A 16 -30.10 -0.78 7.46
CA SER A 16 -30.00 -1.90 6.53
C SER A 16 -28.65 -1.96 5.81
N ASN A 17 -28.06 -0.80 5.49
CA ASN A 17 -26.76 -0.73 4.83
C ASN A 17 -25.59 -0.90 5.81
N ASN A 18 -25.78 -0.54 7.09
CA ASN A 18 -24.73 -0.48 8.11
C ASN A 18 -25.11 -1.32 9.33
N PRO A 19 -25.20 -2.66 9.21
CA PRO A 19 -25.71 -3.53 10.28
C PRO A 19 -24.82 -3.54 11.54
N HIS A 20 -23.57 -3.10 11.45
CA HIS A 20 -22.64 -2.95 12.57
C HIS A 20 -22.89 -1.69 13.41
N ALA A 21 -23.58 -0.68 12.86
CA ALA A 21 -23.89 0.56 13.54
C ALA A 21 -25.26 0.46 14.22
N ALA A 22 -25.38 1.06 15.41
CA ALA A 22 -26.66 1.17 16.11
C ALA A 22 -27.19 2.61 16.00
N VAL A 23 -28.50 2.74 15.82
CA VAL A 23 -29.15 4.06 15.79
C VAL A 23 -30.18 4.11 16.91
N ARG A 24 -30.05 5.11 17.78
CA ARG A 24 -30.99 5.35 18.87
C ARG A 24 -31.43 6.80 18.91
N ARG A 25 -32.63 7.04 19.42
CA ARG A 25 -33.14 8.39 19.69
C ARG A 25 -32.95 8.68 21.17
N GLU A 26 -32.36 9.83 21.47
CA GLU A 26 -32.21 10.30 22.83
C GLU A 26 -32.53 11.80 22.86
N ASN A 27 -33.52 12.18 23.67
CA ASN A 27 -34.00 13.56 23.77
C ASN A 27 -34.35 14.14 22.37
N LEU A 28 -33.69 15.25 21.99
CA LEU A 28 -33.85 15.94 20.70
C LEU A 28 -32.75 15.54 19.70
N GLN A 29 -32.05 14.42 19.93
CA GLN A 29 -30.95 13.95 19.09
C GLN A 29 -31.21 12.53 18.59
N LEU A 30 -30.62 12.25 17.44
CA LEU A 30 -30.42 10.94 16.85
C LEU A 30 -28.95 10.59 17.06
N ILE A 31 -28.69 9.51 17.78
CA ILE A 31 -27.33 9.02 18.05
C ILE A 31 -27.06 7.83 17.12
N VAL A 32 -25.99 7.94 16.33
CA VAL A 32 -25.42 6.84 15.55
C VAL A 32 -24.19 6.34 16.28
N GLU A 33 -24.30 5.18 16.91
CA GLU A 33 -23.22 4.53 17.63
C GLU A 33 -22.45 3.58 16.71
N LYS A 34 -21.13 3.47 16.95
CA LYS A 34 -20.25 2.57 16.22
C LYS A 34 -20.37 2.69 14.69
N PRO A 35 -20.33 3.90 14.10
CA PRO A 35 -20.50 4.08 12.65
C PRO A 35 -19.48 3.27 11.84
N TRP A 36 -18.25 3.08 12.34
CA TRP A 36 -17.21 2.23 11.74
C TRP A 36 -17.05 0.87 12.45
N GLY A 37 -18.06 0.43 13.21
CA GLY A 37 -18.04 -0.85 13.94
C GLY A 37 -17.24 -0.82 15.25
N ILE A 38 -16.71 0.35 15.63
CA ILE A 38 -15.89 0.54 16.83
C ILE A 38 -16.51 1.63 17.75
N PRO A 39 -16.45 1.49 19.09
CA PRO A 39 -17.20 2.33 20.03
C PRO A 39 -16.64 3.73 20.28
N GLU A 40 -15.48 4.09 19.73
CA GLU A 40 -14.75 5.30 20.09
C GLU A 40 -15.32 6.57 19.45
N ILE A 41 -16.25 6.41 18.51
CA ILE A 41 -16.89 7.49 17.77
C ILE A 41 -18.41 7.26 17.75
N GLU A 42 -19.14 8.37 17.89
CA GLU A 42 -20.56 8.44 17.60
C GLU A 42 -20.91 9.75 16.89
N PHE A 43 -22.05 9.75 16.20
CA PHE A 43 -22.65 10.98 15.68
C PHE A 43 -23.88 11.35 16.49
N ALA A 44 -23.88 12.55 17.07
CA ALA A 44 -25.02 13.09 17.82
C ALA A 44 -25.73 14.17 17.01
N ILE A 45 -26.67 13.74 16.15
CA ILE A 45 -27.32 14.59 15.15
C ILE A 45 -28.63 15.15 15.73
N PRO A 46 -28.84 16.47 15.78
CA PRO A 46 -30.12 17.05 16.18
C PRO A 46 -31.26 16.55 15.29
N GLN A 47 -32.39 16.16 15.88
CA GLN A 47 -33.55 15.69 15.12
C GLN A 47 -34.15 16.77 14.20
N SER A 48 -33.86 18.05 14.48
CA SER A 48 -34.21 19.18 13.61
C SER A 48 -33.37 19.26 12.34
N ASP A 49 -32.21 18.60 12.29
CA ASP A 49 -31.34 18.60 11.10
C ASP A 49 -31.77 17.51 10.11
N SER A 50 -32.86 17.81 9.39
CA SER A 50 -33.42 16.91 8.39
C SER A 50 -32.46 16.61 7.22
N GLU A 51 -31.51 17.49 6.92
CA GLU A 51 -30.56 17.29 5.82
C GLU A 51 -29.54 16.21 6.17
N THR A 52 -28.92 16.30 7.36
CA THR A 52 -27.97 15.30 7.84
C THR A 52 -28.66 13.94 8.05
N ILE A 53 -29.91 13.93 8.53
CA ILE A 53 -30.68 12.68 8.67
C ILE A 53 -30.97 12.07 7.29
N ARG A 54 -31.32 12.88 6.29
CA ARG A 54 -31.54 12.41 4.92
C ARG A 54 -30.25 11.83 4.32
N ASP A 55 -29.10 12.46 4.58
CA ASP A 55 -27.81 11.97 4.09
C ASP A 55 -27.49 10.55 4.53
N LEU A 56 -27.88 10.15 5.75
CA LEU A 56 -27.64 8.79 6.27
C LEU A 56 -28.23 7.70 5.36
N GLY A 57 -29.38 7.95 4.73
CA GLY A 57 -30.01 6.96 3.84
C GLY A 57 -29.15 6.57 2.63
N TYR A 58 -28.25 7.47 2.22
CA TYR A 58 -27.41 7.31 1.02
C TYR A 58 -25.96 6.93 1.33
N ILE A 59 -25.65 6.57 2.59
CA ILE A 59 -24.29 6.25 3.00
C ILE A 59 -24.18 4.79 3.42
N LEU A 60 -23.12 4.17 2.93
CA LEU A 60 -22.54 2.95 3.46
C LEU A 60 -21.19 3.28 4.11
N ILE A 61 -20.94 2.74 5.29
CA ILE A 61 -19.71 2.91 6.06
C ILE A 61 -19.10 1.52 6.22
N ASN A 62 -17.99 1.26 5.53
CA ASN A 62 -17.29 -0.01 5.67
C ASN A 62 -16.39 0.03 6.93
N PRO A 63 -16.57 -0.88 7.91
CA PRO A 63 -15.73 -0.94 9.12
C PRO A 63 -14.23 -1.10 8.86
N GLN A 64 -13.81 -1.54 7.69
CA GLN A 64 -12.39 -1.70 7.32
C GLN A 64 -11.75 -0.41 6.78
N LEU A 65 -12.56 0.57 6.33
CA LEU A 65 -12.08 1.75 5.61
C LEU A 65 -12.30 3.03 6.41
N ASP A 66 -11.40 4.00 6.28
CA ASP A 66 -11.65 5.40 6.64
C ASP A 66 -12.32 6.14 5.49
N ALA A 67 -13.56 5.75 5.18
CA ALA A 67 -14.31 6.29 4.05
C ALA A 67 -15.83 6.36 4.30
N LEU A 68 -16.49 7.25 3.55
CA LEU A 68 -17.93 7.25 3.33
C LEU A 68 -18.21 6.74 1.90
N LEU A 69 -19.05 5.73 1.76
CA LEU A 69 -19.46 5.20 0.46
C LEU A 69 -20.82 5.81 0.09
N HIS A 70 -20.83 6.68 -0.92
CA HIS A 70 -22.00 7.41 -1.40
C HIS A 70 -22.76 6.55 -2.41
N LEU A 71 -23.86 5.95 -1.97
CA LEU A 71 -24.64 5.02 -2.77
C LEU A 71 -25.39 5.70 -3.93
N ASP A 72 -25.70 6.99 -3.77
CA ASP A 72 -26.41 7.80 -4.76
C ASP A 72 -25.51 8.28 -5.91
N SER A 73 -24.24 8.59 -5.64
CA SER A 73 -23.27 8.99 -6.67
C SER A 73 -22.38 7.84 -7.17
N ASN A 74 -22.46 6.67 -6.52
CA ASN A 74 -21.56 5.54 -6.74
C ASN A 74 -20.07 5.91 -6.57
N GLU A 75 -19.77 6.72 -5.55
CA GLU A 75 -18.41 7.17 -5.22
C GLU A 75 -18.03 6.81 -3.78
N ALA A 76 -16.81 6.34 -3.57
CA ALA A 76 -16.19 6.22 -2.26
C ALA A 76 -15.39 7.48 -1.94
N GLU A 77 -15.68 8.14 -0.82
CA GLU A 77 -14.97 9.30 -0.30
C GLU A 77 -14.08 8.88 0.88
N PHE A 78 -12.78 8.70 0.62
CA PHE A 78 -11.77 8.42 1.64
C PHE A 78 -11.34 9.70 2.35
N LEU A 79 -11.31 9.64 3.67
CA LEU A 79 -10.94 10.74 4.54
C LEU A 79 -9.44 11.02 4.39
N PHE A 80 -9.10 12.27 4.06
CA PHE A 80 -7.71 12.64 3.82
C PHE A 80 -7.20 13.73 4.76
N ALA A 81 -7.17 15.00 4.34
CA ALA A 81 -6.54 16.06 5.14
C ALA A 81 -6.86 17.47 4.65
N PHE A 82 -6.50 18.45 5.49
CA PHE A 82 -6.29 19.83 5.05
C PHE A 82 -4.86 20.02 4.54
N LEU A 83 -4.74 20.53 3.32
CA LEU A 83 -3.48 20.73 2.62
C LEU A 83 -2.98 22.17 2.74
N ASP A 84 -1.67 22.34 2.85
CA ASP A 84 -1.00 23.65 2.77
C ASP A 84 -0.68 23.94 1.29
N PRO A 85 -1.24 25.00 0.68
CA PRO A 85 -1.01 25.27 -0.74
C PRO A 85 0.43 25.62 -1.09
N ASN A 86 1.24 26.01 -0.09
CA ASN A 86 2.64 26.39 -0.28
C ASN A 86 3.60 25.22 -0.08
N ASP A 87 3.10 24.06 0.38
CA ASP A 87 3.89 22.85 0.56
C ASP A 87 3.93 22.04 -0.75
N GLU A 88 5.14 21.74 -1.24
CA GLU A 88 5.37 21.02 -2.49
C GLU A 88 4.75 19.61 -2.48
N ARG A 89 4.70 18.97 -1.30
CA ARG A 89 4.04 17.67 -1.14
C ARG A 89 2.53 17.84 -1.39
N SER A 90 1.92 18.79 -0.72
CA SER A 90 0.50 19.12 -0.80
C SER A 90 0.06 19.51 -2.22
N GLN A 91 0.86 20.29 -2.96
CA GLN A 91 0.56 20.67 -4.35
C GLN A 91 0.34 19.46 -5.26
N GLY A 92 1.13 18.39 -5.08
CA GLY A 92 1.01 17.16 -5.86
C GLY A 92 -0.31 16.39 -5.66
N PHE A 93 -1.11 16.74 -4.64
CA PHE A 93 -2.39 16.10 -4.35
C PHE A 93 -3.59 17.03 -4.55
N GLN A 94 -3.41 18.34 -4.77
CA GLN A 94 -4.55 19.27 -4.82
C GLN A 94 -5.55 18.96 -5.94
N ASN A 95 -5.05 18.50 -7.08
CA ASN A 95 -5.83 18.25 -8.31
C ASN A 95 -5.45 16.93 -8.99
N ARG A 96 -4.81 16.00 -8.26
CA ARG A 96 -4.40 14.71 -8.84
C ARG A 96 -5.64 13.90 -9.21
N ARG A 97 -5.74 13.51 -10.48
CA ARG A 97 -6.76 12.63 -11.03
C ARG A 97 -6.10 11.60 -11.94
N PHE A 98 -6.59 10.36 -11.88
CA PHE A 98 -6.12 9.28 -12.72
C PHE A 98 -7.18 8.18 -12.83
N LYS A 99 -7.04 7.32 -13.83
CA LYS A 99 -7.83 6.09 -13.97
C LYS A 99 -7.04 4.90 -13.45
N PHE A 100 -7.71 4.02 -12.74
CA PHE A 100 -7.16 2.76 -12.25
C PHE A 100 -7.96 1.60 -12.82
N HIS A 101 -7.29 0.69 -13.52
CA HIS A 101 -7.89 -0.52 -14.08
C HIS A 101 -7.41 -1.71 -13.27
N HIS A 102 -8.34 -2.45 -12.68
CA HIS A 102 -8.03 -3.62 -11.87
C HIS A 102 -9.06 -4.72 -12.10
N GLN A 103 -8.59 -5.92 -12.42
CA GLN A 103 -9.42 -7.09 -12.76
C GLN A 103 -10.53 -6.80 -13.79
N GLY A 104 -10.24 -5.94 -14.78
CA GLY A 104 -11.21 -5.58 -15.83
C GLY A 104 -12.27 -4.55 -15.41
N VAL A 105 -12.20 -4.01 -14.19
CA VAL A 105 -13.03 -2.90 -13.71
C VAL A 105 -12.24 -1.60 -13.78
N GLU A 106 -12.92 -0.52 -14.20
CA GLU A 106 -12.36 0.83 -14.25
C GLU A 106 -12.79 1.62 -13.01
N TYR A 107 -11.83 2.32 -12.41
CA TYR A 107 -12.02 3.21 -11.28
C TYR A 107 -11.48 4.61 -11.60
N ASP A 108 -12.34 5.61 -11.50
CA ASP A 108 -11.97 7.01 -11.61
C ASP A 108 -11.50 7.52 -10.23
N CYS A 109 -10.21 7.83 -10.11
CA CYS A 109 -9.59 8.25 -8.86
C CYS A 109 -9.25 9.74 -8.88
N ALA A 110 -9.62 10.47 -7.82
CA ALA A 110 -9.31 11.90 -7.76
C ALA A 110 -9.24 12.46 -6.33
N PHE A 111 -8.31 13.37 -6.09
CA PHE A 111 -8.38 14.26 -4.93
C PHE A 111 -9.29 15.45 -5.25
N ARG A 112 -10.37 15.60 -4.49
CA ARG A 112 -11.35 16.69 -4.68
C ARG A 112 -11.69 17.33 -3.33
N LYS A 113 -12.44 18.43 -3.38
CA LYS A 113 -13.03 18.99 -2.16
C LYS A 113 -13.95 17.94 -1.53
N PRO A 114 -13.99 17.83 -0.19
CA PRO A 114 -14.91 16.93 0.47
C PRO A 114 -16.36 17.28 0.17
N THR A 115 -17.24 16.29 0.30
CA THR A 115 -18.67 16.53 0.13
C THR A 115 -19.25 17.34 1.29
N ASP A 116 -20.32 18.11 1.03
CA ASP A 116 -21.07 18.78 2.10
C ASP A 116 -21.62 17.77 3.11
N ARG A 117 -21.93 16.56 2.63
CA ARG A 117 -22.35 15.41 3.44
C ARG A 117 -21.29 15.04 4.48
N LEU A 118 -20.02 14.96 4.09
CA LEU A 118 -18.92 14.73 5.02
C LEU A 118 -18.87 15.84 6.09
N PHE A 119 -18.95 17.12 5.69
CA PHE A 119 -18.89 18.23 6.63
C PHE A 119 -20.06 18.23 7.62
N ARG A 120 -21.28 17.94 7.14
CA ARG A 120 -22.47 17.81 7.99
C ARG A 120 -22.32 16.70 9.02
N LEU A 121 -21.85 15.52 8.63
CA LEU A 121 -21.59 14.43 9.57
C LEU A 121 -20.46 14.75 10.55
N ALA A 122 -19.33 15.28 10.05
CA ALA A 122 -18.18 15.64 10.87
C ALA A 122 -18.57 16.65 11.97
N ARG A 123 -19.51 17.57 11.70
CA ARG A 123 -19.99 18.55 12.69
C ARG A 123 -20.54 17.90 13.96
N TYR A 124 -21.19 16.74 13.82
CA TYR A 124 -21.85 16.03 14.91
C TYR A 124 -21.00 14.90 15.49
N LEU A 125 -19.73 14.80 15.06
CA LEU A 125 -18.77 13.84 15.58
C LEU A 125 -18.48 14.08 17.07
N GLN A 126 -18.78 13.05 17.87
CA GLN A 126 -18.34 12.95 19.26
C GLN A 126 -17.31 11.83 19.39
N ARG A 127 -16.22 12.12 20.10
CA ARG A 127 -15.17 11.14 20.42
C ARG A 127 -15.39 10.69 21.85
N LEU A 128 -15.57 9.39 22.03
CA LEU A 128 -15.70 8.79 23.35
C LEU A 128 -14.30 8.47 23.91
N PRO A 129 -14.12 8.52 25.25
CA PRO A 129 -12.87 8.13 25.89
C PRO A 129 -12.48 6.70 25.49
N THR A 130 -11.21 6.49 25.16
CA THR A 130 -10.68 5.17 24.80
C THR A 130 -9.24 5.03 25.26
N GLU A 131 -8.87 3.81 25.66
CA GLU A 131 -7.48 3.42 25.93
C GLU A 131 -6.76 2.93 24.67
N ARG A 132 -7.49 2.77 23.55
CA ARG A 132 -6.92 2.32 22.28
C ARG A 132 -6.14 3.44 21.58
N SER A 133 -5.02 3.06 20.99
CA SER A 133 -4.15 3.94 20.19
C SER A 133 -4.80 4.36 18.87
N MET A 134 -5.54 3.45 18.22
CA MET A 134 -6.18 3.70 16.93
C MET A 134 -7.65 4.13 17.09
N VAL A 135 -8.01 5.22 16.40
CA VAL A 135 -9.39 5.71 16.29
C VAL A 135 -9.77 5.70 14.81
N ALA A 136 -10.77 4.90 14.44
CA ALA A 136 -11.32 4.93 13.08
C ALA A 136 -11.74 6.34 12.72
N ALA A 137 -11.61 6.71 11.45
CA ALA A 137 -11.95 8.00 10.91
C ALA A 137 -11.32 9.16 11.71
N GLY A 138 -10.12 8.98 12.27
CA GLY A 138 -9.45 9.99 13.10
C GLY A 138 -9.26 11.33 12.36
N GLN A 139 -9.12 11.29 11.03
CA GLN A 139 -9.02 12.46 10.17
C GLN A 139 -10.32 13.30 10.18
N LEU A 140 -11.47 12.69 10.49
CA LEU A 140 -12.78 13.37 10.57
C LEU A 140 -12.78 14.50 11.62
N ILE A 141 -11.92 14.39 12.64
CA ILE A 141 -11.73 15.43 13.67
C ILE A 141 -11.32 16.76 13.04
N GLN A 142 -10.43 16.75 12.04
CA GLN A 142 -9.98 17.99 11.40
C GLN A 142 -11.12 18.70 10.67
N PHE A 143 -12.05 17.95 10.06
CA PHE A 143 -13.22 18.49 9.37
C PHE A 143 -14.29 19.00 10.34
N ARG A 144 -14.39 18.43 11.54
CA ARG A 144 -15.21 18.99 12.63
C ARG A 144 -14.59 20.29 13.13
N ASP A 145 -13.32 20.25 13.47
CA ASP A 145 -12.60 21.35 14.12
C ASP A 145 -12.52 22.57 13.20
N SER A 146 -12.37 22.38 11.88
CA SER A 146 -12.40 23.47 10.91
C SER A 146 -13.73 24.23 10.88
N GLN A 147 -14.82 23.64 11.37
CA GLN A 147 -16.14 24.30 11.48
C GLN A 147 -16.33 25.03 12.82
N GLN A 148 -15.41 24.87 13.77
CA GLN A 148 -15.50 25.42 15.12
C GLN A 148 -14.23 26.20 15.52
N LEU A 149 -13.54 26.79 14.54
CA LEU A 149 -12.23 27.44 14.71
C LEU A 149 -12.18 28.41 15.88
N GLU A 150 -13.24 29.19 16.12
CA GLU A 150 -13.29 30.19 17.19
C GLU A 150 -13.08 29.58 18.58
N ARG A 151 -13.57 28.35 18.79
CA ARG A 151 -13.53 27.60 20.05
C ARG A 151 -12.20 26.88 20.28
N LEU A 152 -11.33 26.81 19.26
CA LEU A 152 -10.09 26.07 19.33
C LEU A 152 -8.94 26.90 19.96
N PRO A 153 -7.94 26.23 20.57
CA PRO A 153 -6.70 26.87 21.00
C PRO A 153 -5.94 27.53 19.83
N GLN A 154 -5.09 28.51 20.13
CA GLN A 154 -4.35 29.27 19.12
C GLN A 154 -3.50 28.37 18.20
N ALA A 155 -2.84 27.34 18.74
CA ALA A 155 -2.03 26.41 17.95
C ALA A 155 -2.84 25.68 16.85
N ALA A 156 -4.10 25.33 17.13
CA ALA A 156 -4.98 24.72 16.15
C ALA A 156 -5.47 25.75 15.10
N LYS A 157 -5.73 26.99 15.53
CA LYS A 157 -6.03 28.09 14.60
C LYS A 157 -4.86 28.32 13.62
N ASP A 158 -3.63 28.33 14.12
CA ASP A 158 -2.42 28.48 13.30
C ASP A 158 -2.24 27.32 12.32
N TYR A 159 -2.61 26.09 12.73
CA TYR A 159 -2.61 24.92 11.85
C TYR A 159 -3.51 25.13 10.63
N PHE A 160 -4.76 25.56 10.85
CA PHE A 160 -5.75 25.79 9.77
C PHE A 160 -5.47 27.07 8.97
N ALA A 161 -4.82 28.07 9.57
CA ALA A 161 -4.39 29.27 8.84
C ALA A 161 -3.41 28.94 7.71
N LYS A 162 -2.56 27.93 7.90
CA LYS A 162 -1.63 27.43 6.87
C LYS A 162 -2.26 26.40 5.95
N ARG A 163 -3.13 25.55 6.48
CA ARG A 163 -3.77 24.45 5.74
C ARG A 163 -5.21 24.78 5.40
N THR A 164 -5.39 25.49 4.30
CA THR A 164 -6.68 26.08 3.92
C THR A 164 -7.48 25.23 2.94
N GLN A 165 -6.88 24.17 2.38
CA GLN A 165 -7.53 23.36 1.35
C GLN A 165 -7.95 21.98 1.88
N PRO A 166 -9.20 21.78 2.29
CA PRO A 166 -9.68 20.45 2.61
C PRO A 166 -9.71 19.59 1.34
N ARG A 167 -9.26 18.34 1.47
CA ARG A 167 -9.32 17.33 0.42
C ARG A 167 -9.77 15.99 0.98
N SER A 168 -10.53 15.28 0.16
CA SER A 168 -10.80 13.85 0.28
C SER A 168 -10.30 13.15 -0.98
N PHE A 169 -10.02 11.86 -0.88
CA PHE A 169 -9.69 11.03 -2.05
C PHE A 169 -10.92 10.26 -2.49
N PHE A 170 -11.29 10.38 -3.76
CA PHE A 170 -12.48 9.76 -4.31
C PHE A 170 -12.12 8.60 -5.23
N ILE A 171 -12.90 7.53 -5.14
CA ILE A 171 -12.90 6.42 -6.09
C ILE A 171 -14.32 6.24 -6.60
N GLN A 172 -14.53 6.49 -7.89
CA GLN A 172 -15.78 6.18 -8.58
C GLN A 172 -15.60 4.88 -9.35
N SER A 173 -16.48 3.90 -9.14
CA SER A 173 -16.41 2.62 -9.83
C SER A 173 -17.40 2.55 -10.99
N SER A 174 -17.06 1.78 -12.02
CA SER A 174 -18.01 1.43 -13.09
C SER A 174 -19.05 0.38 -12.67
N CYS A 175 -18.84 -0.34 -11.55
CA CYS A 175 -19.82 -1.24 -10.94
C CYS A 175 -20.38 -0.66 -9.62
N PRO A 176 -21.51 -1.18 -9.11
CA PRO A 176 -22.07 -0.73 -7.84
C PRO A 176 -21.09 -0.87 -6.67
N LEU A 177 -20.92 0.16 -5.81
CA LEU A 177 -19.97 0.14 -4.68
C LEU A 177 -20.12 -1.05 -3.72
N LYS A 178 -21.32 -1.65 -3.63
CA LYS A 178 -21.60 -2.82 -2.79
C LYS A 178 -20.98 -4.12 -3.34
N GLU A 179 -20.69 -4.16 -4.63
CA GLU A 179 -20.07 -5.31 -5.30
C GLU A 179 -18.54 -5.21 -5.31
N VAL A 180 -17.99 -4.06 -4.96
CA VAL A 180 -16.54 -3.83 -4.91
C VAL A 180 -15.93 -4.53 -3.70
N VAL A 181 -14.93 -5.37 -3.95
CA VAL A 181 -14.10 -5.98 -2.90
C VAL A 181 -13.04 -4.96 -2.46
N TRP A 182 -13.42 -4.11 -1.49
CA TRP A 182 -12.62 -2.94 -1.12
C TRP A 182 -11.24 -3.23 -0.56
N ASP A 183 -11.05 -4.36 0.13
CA ASP A 183 -9.73 -4.77 0.61
C ASP A 183 -8.77 -4.95 -0.58
N ASP A 184 -9.16 -5.79 -1.53
CA ASP A 184 -8.37 -6.09 -2.73
C ASP A 184 -8.05 -4.83 -3.55
N VAL A 185 -9.06 -4.02 -3.88
CA VAL A 185 -8.88 -2.79 -4.66
C VAL A 185 -7.96 -1.80 -3.95
N SER A 186 -8.14 -1.61 -2.64
CA SER A 186 -7.36 -0.64 -1.87
C SER A 186 -5.90 -1.05 -1.73
N ARG A 187 -5.60 -2.34 -1.55
CA ARG A 187 -4.22 -2.84 -1.43
C ARG A 187 -3.46 -2.72 -2.75
N HIS A 188 -4.09 -3.07 -3.86
CA HIS A 188 -3.51 -2.90 -5.19
C HIS A 188 -3.34 -1.42 -5.55
N LEU A 189 -4.32 -0.59 -5.20
CA LEU A 189 -4.21 0.86 -5.40
C LEU A 189 -3.06 1.46 -4.57
N ASN A 190 -2.92 1.06 -3.30
CA ASN A 190 -1.79 1.44 -2.44
C ASN A 190 -0.45 0.98 -3.01
N LEU A 191 -0.37 -0.23 -3.57
CA LEU A 191 0.81 -0.76 -4.24
C LEU A 191 1.23 0.16 -5.39
N VAL A 192 0.34 0.39 -6.36
CA VAL A 192 0.66 1.17 -7.57
C VAL A 192 0.90 2.64 -7.26
N MET A 193 0.11 3.25 -6.37
CA MET A 193 0.27 4.66 -5.99
C MET A 193 1.64 4.90 -5.35
N ARG A 194 2.10 3.99 -4.48
CA ARG A 194 3.42 4.08 -3.84
C ARG A 194 4.57 3.69 -4.76
N TYR A 195 4.32 2.84 -5.75
CA TYR A 195 5.28 2.54 -6.80
C TYR A 195 5.59 3.80 -7.63
N PHE A 196 4.55 4.50 -8.09
CA PHE A 196 4.74 5.71 -8.91
C PHE A 196 5.12 6.95 -8.11
N ASP A 197 4.56 7.13 -6.91
CA ASP A 197 4.88 8.22 -6.00
C ASP A 197 5.06 7.72 -4.56
N ARG A 198 6.31 7.68 -4.10
CA ARG A 198 6.67 7.27 -2.73
C ARG A 198 5.93 8.08 -1.68
N LYS A 199 5.52 9.33 -1.95
CA LYS A 199 4.81 10.17 -0.97
C LYS A 199 3.29 10.06 -1.06
N SER A 200 2.75 9.27 -1.99
CA SER A 200 1.32 9.01 -2.11
C SER A 200 0.74 8.57 -0.77
N PRO A 201 -0.41 9.14 -0.36
CA PRO A 201 -1.12 8.63 0.80
C PRO A 201 -1.59 7.20 0.55
N ILE A 202 -1.74 6.45 1.63
CA ILE A 202 -2.28 5.10 1.61
C ILE A 202 -3.72 5.10 2.12
N ILE A 203 -4.56 4.29 1.50
CA ILE A 203 -5.84 3.90 2.07
C ILE A 203 -5.54 3.00 3.27
N VAL A 204 -5.96 3.43 4.45
CA VAL A 204 -5.78 2.64 5.67
C VAL A 204 -6.82 1.55 5.71
N LEU A 205 -6.36 0.31 5.74
CA LEU A 205 -7.18 -0.88 5.92
C LEU A 205 -7.01 -1.37 7.34
N ARG A 206 -8.10 -1.33 8.11
CA ARG A 206 -8.08 -1.83 9.49
C ARG A 206 -8.07 -3.36 9.47
N GLN A 207 -6.93 -3.93 9.85
CA GLN A 207 -6.87 -5.30 10.39
C GLN A 207 -6.92 -5.24 11.92
N PRO A 208 -7.44 -6.29 12.60
CA PRO A 208 -7.27 -6.40 14.05
C PRO A 208 -5.78 -6.52 14.38
N GLU A 209 -5.25 -5.44 14.96
CA GLU A 209 -3.94 -5.23 15.60
C GLU A 209 -2.70 -5.84 14.91
N ASN A 210 -1.90 -4.96 14.30
CA ASN A 210 -0.47 -4.83 14.56
C ASN A 210 -0.02 -3.43 14.10
N GLU A 211 0.55 -2.65 15.00
CA GLU A 211 1.10 -1.32 14.72
C GLU A 211 2.61 -1.40 14.51
N GLU A 212 3.13 -0.60 13.57
CA GLU A 212 4.37 0.17 13.74
C GLU A 212 4.42 1.30 12.70
N ASN A 213 4.84 2.50 13.15
CA ASN A 213 5.06 3.68 12.30
C ASN A 213 6.57 3.93 12.19
N VAL A 214 7.10 3.97 10.97
CA VAL A 214 8.51 4.29 10.71
C VAL A 214 8.62 5.59 9.92
N SER A 215 9.60 6.42 10.31
CA SER A 215 9.87 7.71 9.68
C SER A 215 10.42 7.56 8.26
N ASP A 216 9.88 8.36 7.34
CA ASP A 216 10.16 8.34 5.90
C ASP A 216 11.63 8.74 5.60
N PRO A 217 12.43 7.87 4.96
CA PRO A 217 13.77 8.22 4.49
C PRO A 217 13.73 9.11 3.23
N LYS A 218 14.88 9.70 2.88
CA LYS A 218 15.03 10.44 1.62
C LYS A 218 15.01 9.46 0.45
N HIS A 219 13.94 9.50 -0.35
CA HIS A 219 13.74 8.67 -1.53
C HIS A 219 13.37 9.55 -2.73
N ILE A 220 13.55 8.99 -3.93
CA ILE A 220 12.97 9.59 -5.13
C ILE A 220 11.45 9.58 -4.97
N ARG A 221 10.84 10.76 -5.05
CA ARG A 221 9.39 10.90 -4.90
C ARG A 221 8.69 10.17 -6.03
N TYR A 222 8.95 10.54 -7.27
CA TYR A 222 8.31 9.98 -8.44
C TYR A 222 9.26 9.07 -9.21
N ILE A 223 8.80 7.88 -9.60
CA ILE A 223 9.62 6.98 -10.44
C ILE A 223 9.81 7.55 -11.84
N GLU A 224 8.77 8.19 -12.38
CA GLU A 224 8.77 8.96 -13.62
C GLU A 224 8.68 10.45 -13.27
N ASP A 225 8.96 11.37 -14.19
CA ASP A 225 8.95 12.82 -13.88
C ASP A 225 7.58 13.32 -13.37
N SER A 226 6.51 12.54 -13.55
CA SER A 226 5.15 12.85 -13.09
C SER A 226 4.37 11.58 -12.68
N PHE A 227 3.26 11.77 -11.96
CA PHE A 227 2.34 10.68 -11.65
C PHE A 227 1.46 10.35 -12.87
N PRO A 228 1.29 9.07 -13.24
CA PRO A 228 0.56 8.68 -14.45
C PRO A 228 -0.94 9.02 -14.37
N THR A 229 -1.53 9.35 -15.52
CA THR A 229 -2.97 9.64 -15.63
C THR A 229 -3.83 8.39 -15.78
N GLU A 230 -3.23 7.25 -16.11
CA GLU A 230 -3.90 5.97 -16.28
C GLU A 230 -2.95 4.87 -15.79
N ILE A 231 -3.48 3.97 -14.97
CA ILE A 231 -2.74 2.88 -14.32
C ILE A 231 -3.53 1.61 -14.50
N SER A 232 -2.85 0.54 -14.91
CA SER A 232 -3.42 -0.80 -14.94
C SER A 232 -2.67 -1.68 -13.94
N SER A 233 -3.40 -2.48 -13.18
CA SER A 233 -2.87 -3.50 -12.28
C SER A 233 -3.47 -4.86 -12.63
N LEU A 234 -2.62 -5.87 -12.56
CA LEU A 234 -3.05 -7.26 -12.47
C LEU A 234 -3.19 -7.63 -10.99
N GLN A 235 -3.82 -8.78 -10.74
CA GLN A 235 -3.84 -9.37 -9.40
C GLN A 235 -2.42 -9.75 -9.00
N ALA A 236 -1.93 -9.17 -7.91
CA ALA A 236 -0.67 -9.58 -7.31
C ALA A 236 -0.85 -10.88 -6.52
N ASP A 237 0.23 -11.65 -6.38
CA ASP A 237 0.30 -12.74 -5.42
C ASP A 237 0.10 -12.20 -4.00
N GLU A 238 -0.87 -12.78 -3.29
CA GLU A 238 -1.31 -12.32 -1.97
C GLU A 238 -0.19 -12.38 -0.92
N VAL A 239 0.64 -13.42 -0.95
CA VAL A 239 1.75 -13.57 -0.01
C VAL A 239 2.80 -12.50 -0.25
N LEU A 240 3.14 -12.25 -1.52
CA LEU A 240 4.07 -11.18 -1.89
C LEU A 240 3.55 -9.79 -1.51
N LEU A 241 2.26 -9.53 -1.75
CA LEU A 241 1.63 -8.26 -1.41
C LEU A 241 1.65 -8.02 0.10
N SER A 242 1.26 -9.01 0.90
CA SER A 242 1.33 -8.93 2.36
C SER A 242 2.74 -8.71 2.87
N LEU A 243 3.74 -9.42 2.35
CA LEU A 243 5.15 -9.23 2.74
C LEU A 243 5.62 -7.79 2.46
N LEU A 244 5.20 -7.21 1.33
CA LEU A 244 5.56 -5.85 0.97
C LEU A 244 4.88 -4.82 1.86
N GLU A 245 3.61 -5.03 2.23
CA GLU A 245 2.88 -4.19 3.16
C GLU A 245 3.57 -4.17 4.53
N VAL A 246 3.93 -5.34 5.05
CA VAL A 246 4.69 -5.46 6.30
C VAL A 246 6.05 -4.77 6.17
N ALA A 247 6.77 -4.97 5.06
CA ALA A 247 8.07 -4.33 4.84
C ALA A 247 7.99 -2.80 4.91
N ARG A 248 6.91 -2.19 4.41
CA ARG A 248 6.72 -0.73 4.41
C ARG A 248 6.42 -0.16 5.80
N GLY A 249 5.80 -0.94 6.68
CA GLY A 249 5.49 -0.53 8.07
C GLY A 249 6.59 -0.87 9.08
N SER A 250 7.55 -1.70 8.70
CA SER A 250 8.56 -2.25 9.61
C SER A 250 9.79 -1.36 9.81
N GLU A 251 10.47 -1.52 10.95
CA GLU A 251 11.81 -0.95 11.17
C GLU A 251 12.82 -1.37 10.09
N VAL A 252 13.86 -0.55 9.90
CA VAL A 252 14.82 -0.63 8.77
C VAL A 252 15.36 -2.05 8.50
N ARG A 253 15.74 -2.78 9.54
CA ARG A 253 16.30 -4.14 9.41
C ARG A 253 15.25 -5.15 9.00
N SER A 254 14.09 -5.11 9.66
CA SER A 254 12.96 -5.98 9.37
C SER A 254 12.43 -5.71 7.97
N ALA A 255 12.28 -4.44 7.57
CA ALA A 255 11.92 -4.03 6.21
C ALA A 255 12.87 -4.62 5.16
N PHE A 256 14.18 -4.59 5.41
CA PHE A 256 15.17 -5.21 4.53
C PHE A 256 14.97 -6.73 4.43
N ILE A 257 14.76 -7.41 5.56
CA ILE A 257 14.54 -8.87 5.60
C ILE A 257 13.25 -9.24 4.85
N TYR A 258 12.14 -8.54 5.08
CA TYR A 258 10.88 -8.79 4.37
C TYR A 258 11.01 -8.56 2.86
N CYS A 259 11.74 -7.52 2.42
CA CYS A 259 12.05 -7.35 1.00
C CYS A 259 12.87 -8.51 0.44
N TYR A 260 13.83 -9.05 1.19
CA TYR A 260 14.60 -10.20 0.75
C TYR A 260 13.76 -11.49 0.72
N GLN A 261 12.81 -11.67 1.65
CA GLN A 261 11.87 -12.79 1.65
C GLN A 261 10.96 -12.78 0.42
N ILE A 262 10.60 -11.59 -0.11
CA ILE A 262 9.91 -11.48 -1.41
C ILE A 262 10.78 -12.07 -2.53
N PHE A 263 12.10 -11.87 -2.50
CA PHE A 263 13.00 -12.45 -3.50
C PHE A 263 13.07 -13.97 -3.36
N GLU A 264 13.15 -14.48 -2.13
CA GLU A 264 13.15 -15.92 -1.83
C GLU A 264 11.85 -16.59 -2.30
N TYR A 265 10.69 -16.01 -1.95
CA TYR A 265 9.39 -16.52 -2.35
C TYR A 265 9.23 -16.50 -3.88
N ALA A 266 9.57 -15.37 -4.52
CA ALA A 266 9.54 -15.27 -5.97
C ALA A 266 10.45 -16.32 -6.60
N GLY A 267 11.70 -16.46 -6.15
CA GLY A 267 12.61 -17.48 -6.68
C GLY A 267 12.12 -18.91 -6.48
N PHE A 268 11.42 -19.21 -5.39
CA PHE A 268 10.86 -20.54 -5.13
C PHE A 268 9.67 -20.88 -6.04
N HIS A 269 8.77 -19.91 -6.27
CA HIS A 269 7.55 -20.09 -7.07
C HIS A 269 7.73 -19.75 -8.56
N PHE A 270 8.85 -19.12 -8.93
CA PHE A 270 9.11 -18.69 -10.28
C PHE A 270 9.46 -19.86 -11.20
N ILE A 271 8.69 -19.98 -12.28
CA ILE A 271 8.99 -20.84 -13.41
C ILE A 271 9.32 -19.92 -14.58
N ASP A 272 10.57 -20.00 -15.07
CA ASP A 272 10.99 -19.18 -16.20
C ASP A 272 10.16 -19.47 -17.46
N TRP A 273 10.04 -18.46 -18.33
CA TRP A 273 9.19 -18.57 -19.52
C TRP A 273 9.58 -19.74 -20.43
N LYS A 274 10.87 -20.06 -20.54
CA LYS A 274 11.34 -21.16 -21.39
C LYS A 274 10.84 -22.50 -20.84
N THR A 275 10.91 -22.70 -19.53
CA THR A 275 10.35 -23.87 -18.84
C THR A 275 8.83 -23.94 -19.01
N LYS A 276 8.10 -22.83 -18.77
CA LYS A 276 6.63 -22.77 -18.95
C LYS A 276 6.20 -23.09 -20.38
N SER A 277 6.89 -22.53 -21.37
CA SER A 277 6.65 -22.78 -22.80
C SER A 277 6.89 -24.23 -23.19
N ALA A 278 7.96 -24.85 -22.66
CA ALA A 278 8.25 -26.27 -22.88
C ALA A 278 7.15 -27.17 -22.30
N LEU A 279 6.73 -26.92 -21.05
CA LEU A 279 5.64 -27.66 -20.40
C LEU A 279 4.33 -27.53 -21.18
N LEU A 280 3.96 -26.30 -21.57
CA LEU A 280 2.75 -26.05 -22.36
C LEU A 280 2.77 -26.76 -23.72
N LYS A 281 3.93 -26.81 -24.39
CA LYS A 281 4.09 -27.52 -25.66
C LYS A 281 3.88 -29.03 -25.51
N ILE A 282 4.34 -29.60 -24.40
CA ILE A 282 4.15 -31.03 -24.10
C ILE A 282 2.67 -31.32 -23.81
N VAL A 283 2.04 -30.56 -22.92
CA VAL A 283 0.64 -30.77 -22.49
C VAL A 283 -0.36 -30.50 -23.63
N ARG A 284 -0.09 -29.50 -24.48
CA ARG A 284 -0.94 -29.18 -25.64
C ARG A 284 -0.66 -30.06 -26.86
N SER A 285 0.24 -31.05 -26.74
CA SER A 285 0.53 -31.96 -27.85
C SER A 285 -0.71 -32.80 -28.18
N PRO A 286 -1.13 -32.87 -29.45
CA PRO A 286 -2.27 -33.70 -29.85
C PRO A 286 -2.09 -35.19 -29.50
N SER A 287 -0.85 -35.64 -29.33
CA SER A 287 -0.51 -37.02 -28.93
C SER A 287 -0.35 -37.23 -27.43
N PHE A 288 -0.65 -36.24 -26.60
CA PHE A 288 -0.46 -36.35 -25.14
C PHE A 288 -1.21 -37.55 -24.56
N ILE A 289 -2.46 -37.77 -25.00
CA ILE A 289 -3.28 -38.90 -24.53
C ILE A 289 -2.78 -40.23 -25.09
N SER A 290 -2.39 -40.28 -26.37
CA SER A 290 -1.99 -41.53 -27.04
C SER A 290 -0.56 -41.97 -26.73
N ARG A 291 0.28 -41.07 -26.20
CA ARG A 291 1.66 -41.34 -25.80
C ARG A 291 1.94 -40.77 -24.41
N ALA A 292 1.05 -41.03 -23.46
CA ALA A 292 1.09 -40.45 -22.13
C ALA A 292 2.40 -40.73 -21.39
N ASP A 293 2.90 -41.97 -21.41
CA ASP A 293 4.13 -42.34 -20.69
C ASP A 293 5.37 -41.59 -21.22
N ASP A 294 5.54 -41.52 -22.54
CA ASP A 294 6.63 -40.76 -23.16
C ASP A 294 6.55 -39.27 -22.80
N LYS A 295 5.34 -38.71 -22.82
CA LYS A 295 5.09 -37.28 -22.55
C LYS A 295 5.27 -36.95 -21.07
N ILE A 296 4.93 -37.86 -20.18
CA ILE A 296 5.22 -37.76 -18.74
C ILE A 296 6.74 -37.78 -18.52
N GLY A 297 7.47 -38.65 -19.22
CA GLY A 297 8.94 -38.65 -19.20
C GLY A 297 9.55 -37.32 -19.64
N GLU A 298 9.04 -36.73 -20.73
CA GLU A 298 9.44 -35.39 -21.19
C GLU A 298 9.15 -34.30 -20.14
N LEU A 299 7.99 -34.35 -19.46
CA LEU A 299 7.66 -33.43 -18.37
C LEU A 299 8.65 -33.54 -17.21
N PHE A 300 8.98 -34.75 -16.76
CA PHE A 300 9.96 -34.95 -15.69
C PHE A 300 11.35 -34.45 -16.06
N SER A 301 11.78 -34.61 -17.32
CA SER A 301 13.05 -34.07 -17.80
C SER A 301 13.09 -32.55 -17.66
N VAL A 302 12.04 -31.86 -18.13
CA VAL A 302 11.94 -30.39 -18.05
C VAL A 302 11.92 -29.91 -16.60
N LEU A 303 11.18 -30.58 -15.71
CA LEU A 303 11.14 -30.24 -14.29
C LEU A 303 12.48 -30.47 -13.57
N THR A 304 13.20 -31.53 -13.94
CA THR A 304 14.52 -31.83 -13.38
C THR A 304 15.55 -30.80 -13.84
N GLU A 305 15.50 -30.37 -15.10
CA GLU A 305 16.35 -29.28 -15.61
C GLU A 305 16.03 -27.93 -14.93
N ALA A 306 14.77 -27.71 -14.58
CA ALA A 306 14.32 -26.54 -13.83
C ALA A 306 14.71 -26.59 -12.34
N ALA A 307 15.11 -27.75 -11.81
CA ALA A 307 15.63 -27.94 -10.45
C ALA A 307 17.04 -27.37 -10.30
N GLN A 308 17.16 -26.04 -10.41
CA GLN A 308 18.38 -25.28 -10.14
C GLN A 308 18.51 -24.93 -8.65
N ASN A 309 19.73 -24.60 -8.21
CA ASN A 309 19.99 -24.05 -6.88
C ASN A 309 19.16 -22.78 -6.65
N ASP A 310 18.63 -22.62 -5.43
CA ASP A 310 17.75 -21.53 -5.00
C ASP A 310 18.31 -20.15 -5.36
N GLU A 311 19.60 -19.90 -5.14
CA GLU A 311 20.24 -18.63 -5.50
C GLU A 311 20.14 -18.30 -7.00
N VAL A 312 20.23 -19.31 -7.86
CA VAL A 312 20.13 -19.12 -9.31
C VAL A 312 18.70 -18.79 -9.70
N ARG A 313 17.72 -19.43 -9.07
CA ARG A 313 16.29 -19.17 -9.31
C ARG A 313 15.89 -17.77 -8.84
N ILE A 314 16.30 -17.36 -7.65
CA ILE A 314 16.03 -16.01 -7.13
C ILE A 314 16.62 -14.96 -8.07
N ARG A 315 17.88 -15.13 -8.50
CA ARG A 315 18.51 -14.20 -9.44
C ARG A 315 17.77 -14.12 -10.78
N LYS A 316 17.32 -15.25 -11.34
CA LYS A 316 16.52 -15.27 -12.57
C LYS A 316 15.17 -14.57 -12.38
N ALA A 317 14.50 -14.81 -11.26
CA ALA A 317 13.25 -14.13 -10.95
C ALA A 317 13.45 -12.61 -10.86
N ILE A 318 14.50 -12.15 -10.18
CA ILE A 318 14.87 -10.72 -10.13
C ILE A 318 15.15 -10.19 -11.55
N ASP A 319 15.91 -10.92 -12.36
CA ASP A 319 16.29 -10.50 -13.72
C ASP A 319 15.08 -10.38 -14.67
N GLU A 320 14.11 -11.29 -14.59
CA GLU A 320 12.92 -11.29 -15.47
C GLU A 320 11.76 -10.40 -14.98
N LEU A 321 11.68 -10.13 -13.67
CA LEU A 321 10.56 -9.40 -13.07
C LEU A 321 10.87 -7.94 -12.72
N CYS A 322 12.15 -7.54 -12.74
CA CYS A 322 12.54 -6.18 -12.47
C CYS A 322 13.09 -5.49 -13.72
N GLU A 323 12.86 -4.18 -13.80
CA GLU A 323 13.40 -3.33 -14.84
C GLU A 323 14.64 -2.60 -14.32
N PRO A 324 15.83 -2.82 -14.92
CA PRO A 324 17.08 -2.25 -14.40
C PRO A 324 17.05 -0.72 -14.37
N GLN A 325 16.35 -0.08 -15.31
CA GLN A 325 16.27 1.38 -15.38
C GLN A 325 15.66 2.00 -14.11
N ALA A 326 14.65 1.36 -13.53
CA ALA A 326 14.00 1.84 -12.31
C ALA A 326 14.93 1.74 -11.10
N LEU A 327 15.68 0.64 -10.98
CA LEU A 327 16.67 0.46 -9.94
C LEU A 327 17.84 1.44 -10.11
N TRP A 328 18.26 1.68 -11.36
CA TRP A 328 19.29 2.66 -11.67
C TRP A 328 18.92 4.06 -11.21
N ARG A 329 17.66 4.48 -11.36
CA ARG A 329 17.19 5.78 -10.84
C ARG A 329 17.46 5.89 -9.35
N GLU A 330 17.08 4.88 -8.55
CA GLU A 330 17.34 4.84 -7.10
C GLU A 330 18.85 4.95 -6.80
N ILE A 331 19.69 4.23 -7.56
CA ILE A 331 21.15 4.31 -7.44
C ILE A 331 21.67 5.71 -7.75
N GLU A 332 21.22 6.33 -8.84
CA GLU A 332 21.65 7.66 -9.28
C GLU A 332 21.30 8.74 -8.24
N SER A 333 20.13 8.64 -7.61
CA SER A 333 19.70 9.58 -6.56
C SER A 333 20.60 9.59 -5.32
N ASN A 334 21.38 8.52 -5.14
CA ASN A 334 22.33 8.36 -4.04
C ASN A 334 23.67 7.82 -4.53
N ARG A 335 24.14 8.32 -5.68
CA ARG A 335 25.33 7.79 -6.37
C ARG A 335 26.58 7.77 -5.48
N SER A 336 26.77 8.79 -4.66
CA SER A 336 27.91 8.86 -3.72
C SER A 336 27.96 7.65 -2.78
N PHE A 337 26.82 7.20 -2.29
CA PHE A 337 26.74 6.03 -1.41
C PHE A 337 27.09 4.72 -2.12
N PHE A 338 26.61 4.54 -3.35
CA PHE A 338 26.80 3.28 -4.10
C PHE A 338 28.17 3.14 -4.77
N THR A 339 29.00 4.19 -4.76
CA THR A 339 30.36 4.20 -5.36
C THR A 339 31.48 3.92 -4.37
N GLU A 340 31.16 3.83 -3.08
CA GLU A 340 32.11 3.61 -1.98
C GLU A 340 31.87 2.25 -1.30
N ASP A 341 32.93 1.66 -0.76
CA ASP A 341 32.81 0.49 0.10
C ASP A 341 32.29 0.96 1.46
N ILE A 342 31.34 0.21 2.03
CA ILE A 342 30.66 0.57 3.27
C ILE A 342 31.13 -0.37 4.37
N GLU A 343 31.81 0.18 5.37
CA GLU A 343 32.16 -0.55 6.57
C GLU A 343 31.04 -0.46 7.60
N PHE A 344 30.62 -1.59 8.16
CA PHE A 344 29.63 -1.70 9.22
C PHE A 344 30.30 -2.06 10.54
N ASP A 345 29.69 -1.63 11.64
CA ASP A 345 30.14 -2.04 12.97
C ASP A 345 29.94 -3.56 13.11
N GLY A 346 30.96 -4.27 13.58
CA GLY A 346 31.03 -5.74 13.55
C GLY A 346 31.93 -6.31 12.43
N GLY A 347 32.64 -5.44 11.71
CA GLY A 347 33.74 -5.81 10.80
C GLY A 347 33.31 -6.26 9.42
N PHE A 348 32.02 -6.13 9.08
CA PHE A 348 31.50 -6.40 7.75
C PHE A 348 31.76 -5.20 6.82
N THR A 349 32.35 -5.47 5.65
CA THR A 349 32.52 -4.47 4.59
C THR A 349 31.71 -4.88 3.39
N LEU A 350 30.70 -4.08 3.05
CA LEU A 350 29.95 -4.20 1.83
C LEU A 350 30.72 -3.49 0.71
N GLN A 351 31.07 -4.24 -0.33
CA GLN A 351 31.71 -3.65 -1.50
C GLN A 351 30.73 -2.73 -2.23
N ARG A 352 31.24 -1.65 -2.81
CA ARG A 352 30.49 -0.74 -3.67
C ARG A 352 29.69 -1.49 -4.73
N LEU A 353 28.53 -0.94 -5.09
CA LEU A 353 27.65 -1.51 -6.11
C LEU A 353 28.09 -1.11 -7.52
N ILE A 354 28.59 0.12 -7.68
CA ILE A 354 28.99 0.69 -8.97
C ILE A 354 30.33 1.41 -8.86
N GLY A 355 31.01 1.61 -10.00
CA GLY A 355 32.18 2.49 -10.10
C GLY A 355 31.77 3.96 -10.26
N LYS A 356 32.70 4.88 -10.02
CA LYS A 356 32.45 6.34 -10.12
C LYS A 356 31.94 6.76 -11.50
N ASP A 357 32.51 6.18 -12.55
CA ASP A 357 32.18 6.48 -13.95
C ASP A 357 31.21 5.48 -14.57
N THR A 358 30.64 4.55 -13.77
CA THR A 358 29.68 3.57 -14.27
C THR A 358 28.42 4.26 -14.78
N THR A 359 28.03 3.96 -16.01
CA THR A 359 26.79 4.42 -16.63
C THR A 359 25.73 3.32 -16.58
N PHE A 360 24.47 3.68 -16.85
CA PHE A 360 23.41 2.69 -17.00
C PHE A 360 23.78 1.60 -18.01
N ASP A 361 24.29 1.97 -19.19
CA ASP A 361 24.63 1.01 -20.27
C ASP A 361 25.71 0.01 -19.86
N SER A 362 26.65 0.42 -19.00
CA SER A 362 27.72 -0.46 -18.51
C SER A 362 27.31 -1.31 -17.31
N TRP A 363 26.35 -0.83 -16.50
CA TRP A 363 25.82 -1.57 -15.35
C TRP A 363 24.75 -2.58 -15.76
N SER A 364 23.84 -2.19 -16.65
CA SER A 364 22.65 -2.93 -17.06
C SER A 364 22.93 -4.39 -17.44
N PRO A 365 24.01 -4.77 -18.16
CA PRO A 365 24.25 -6.18 -18.50
C PRO A 365 24.57 -7.10 -17.29
N THR A 366 25.00 -6.54 -16.16
CA THR A 366 25.46 -7.31 -14.98
C THR A 366 24.65 -7.02 -13.72
N TRP A 367 23.62 -6.19 -13.86
CA TRP A 367 22.90 -5.54 -12.77
C TRP A 367 22.37 -6.52 -11.73
N SER A 368 21.70 -7.58 -12.18
CA SER A 368 20.98 -8.53 -11.33
C SER A 368 21.95 -9.33 -10.47
N SER A 369 23.10 -9.70 -11.04
CA SER A 369 24.16 -10.41 -10.30
C SER A 369 24.78 -9.56 -9.21
N ALA A 370 25.18 -8.32 -9.54
CA ALA A 370 25.81 -7.41 -8.60
C ALA A 370 24.84 -7.01 -7.47
N PHE A 371 23.60 -6.67 -7.82
CA PHE A 371 22.57 -6.32 -6.85
C PHE A 371 22.25 -7.50 -5.91
N PHE A 372 21.97 -8.68 -6.45
CA PHE A 372 21.58 -9.84 -5.66
C PHE A 372 22.69 -10.30 -4.72
N GLU A 373 23.96 -10.30 -5.16
CA GLU A 373 25.09 -10.67 -4.32
C GLU A 373 25.22 -9.73 -3.10
N ARG A 374 25.08 -8.41 -3.32
CA ARG A 374 25.16 -7.42 -2.24
C ARG A 374 23.98 -7.53 -1.27
N ALA A 375 22.77 -7.69 -1.80
CA ALA A 375 21.58 -7.92 -0.98
C ALA A 375 21.72 -9.18 -0.10
N THR A 376 22.22 -10.28 -0.68
CA THR A 376 22.45 -11.55 0.01
C THR A 376 23.48 -11.43 1.12
N ARG A 377 24.59 -10.70 0.88
CA ARG A 377 25.61 -10.46 1.90
C ARG A 377 25.06 -9.65 3.08
N ILE A 378 24.30 -8.58 2.81
CA ILE A 378 23.63 -7.81 3.88
C ILE A 378 22.69 -8.71 4.67
N ARG A 379 21.79 -9.45 3.98
CA ARG A 379 20.83 -10.35 4.63
C ARG A 379 21.52 -11.38 5.51
N ASN A 380 22.59 -12.00 5.03
CA ASN A 380 23.32 -13.00 5.80
C ASN A 380 23.95 -12.39 7.06
N CYS A 381 24.52 -11.20 6.99
CA CYS A 381 25.08 -10.51 8.15
C CYS A 381 24.04 -9.96 9.13
N LEU A 382 22.77 -9.80 8.71
CA LEU A 382 21.65 -9.42 9.58
C LEU A 382 21.03 -10.63 10.29
N VAL A 383 20.88 -11.76 9.60
CA VAL A 383 20.17 -12.95 10.11
C VAL A 383 21.13 -13.90 10.85
N HIS A 384 22.33 -14.13 10.32
CA HIS A 384 23.27 -15.13 10.84
C HIS A 384 24.33 -14.49 11.72
N ALA A 385 23.91 -13.91 12.84
CA ALA A 385 24.81 -13.25 13.80
C ALA A 385 25.90 -14.19 14.39
N ARG A 386 25.87 -15.49 14.11
CA ARG A 386 26.79 -16.49 14.67
C ARG A 386 27.09 -17.74 13.82
N GLU A 387 26.49 -17.93 12.65
CA GLU A 387 26.64 -19.18 11.88
C GLU A 387 27.40 -19.01 10.56
N LYS A 388 28.48 -19.80 10.45
CA LYS A 388 29.52 -19.92 9.40
C LYS A 388 30.65 -18.89 9.45
N ARG A 389 31.86 -19.41 9.74
CA ARG A 389 33.27 -19.04 9.39
C ARG A 389 33.70 -17.57 9.14
N GLU A 390 32.80 -16.66 8.78
CA GLU A 390 33.02 -15.22 8.71
C GLU A 390 32.61 -14.60 10.05
N ASN A 391 33.58 -14.21 10.88
CA ASN A 391 33.37 -13.50 12.15
C ASN A 391 32.84 -12.06 11.96
N ARG A 392 32.08 -11.78 10.90
CA ARG A 392 31.66 -10.44 10.48
C ARG A 392 30.15 -10.34 10.46
N VAL A 393 29.61 -9.45 11.30
CA VAL A 393 28.17 -9.22 11.47
C VAL A 393 27.85 -7.73 11.36
N ILE A 394 26.59 -7.39 11.11
CA ILE A 394 26.13 -5.99 11.20
C ILE A 394 25.48 -5.78 12.57
N MET A 395 26.23 -5.19 13.50
CA MET A 395 25.75 -4.97 14.86
C MET A 395 24.51 -4.05 14.91
N PRO A 396 23.54 -4.30 15.81
CA PRO A 396 22.47 -3.36 16.14
C PRO A 396 23.00 -1.96 16.46
N GLY A 397 22.44 -0.92 15.84
CA GLY A 397 22.83 0.46 16.13
C GLY A 397 22.46 1.47 15.06
N ARG A 398 22.21 2.72 15.49
CA ARG A 398 21.74 3.83 14.64
C ARG A 398 22.62 4.10 13.42
N VAL A 399 23.94 3.94 13.54
CA VAL A 399 24.88 4.16 12.43
C VAL A 399 24.70 3.10 11.34
N ASN A 400 24.63 1.83 11.74
CA ASN A 400 24.39 0.72 10.82
C ASN A 400 22.98 0.78 10.22
N ASP A 401 21.97 1.16 11.00
CA ASP A 401 20.60 1.32 10.51
C ASP A 401 20.54 2.46 9.49
N ALA A 402 21.22 3.59 9.73
CA ALA A 402 21.33 4.67 8.76
C ALA A 402 21.99 4.22 7.45
N ARG A 403 23.00 3.34 7.49
CA ARG A 403 23.63 2.77 6.29
C ARG A 403 22.70 1.82 5.54
N ILE A 404 22.00 0.93 6.24
CA ILE A 404 20.99 0.03 5.63
C ILE A 404 19.87 0.85 4.99
N LEU A 405 19.45 1.93 5.65
CA LEU A 405 18.40 2.81 5.19
C LEU A 405 18.69 3.46 3.83
N GLN A 406 19.97 3.72 3.52
CA GLN A 406 20.38 4.22 2.20
C GLN A 406 20.25 3.14 1.10
N TYR A 407 20.35 1.86 1.44
CA TYR A 407 20.23 0.74 0.51
C TYR A 407 18.77 0.24 0.36
N LEU A 408 17.97 0.39 1.42
CA LEU A 408 16.58 -0.04 1.47
C LEU A 408 15.68 0.42 0.30
N PRO A 409 15.76 1.67 -0.21
CA PRO A 409 14.93 2.07 -1.37
C PRO A 409 15.15 1.18 -2.60
N LEU A 410 16.39 0.74 -2.84
CA LEU A 410 16.72 -0.16 -3.94
C LEU A 410 16.06 -1.53 -3.74
N MET A 411 16.07 -2.05 -2.51
CA MET A 411 15.41 -3.30 -2.14
C MET A 411 13.89 -3.22 -2.30
N ILE A 412 13.27 -2.15 -1.78
CA ILE A 412 11.82 -1.93 -1.88
C ILE A 412 11.42 -1.81 -3.36
N ARG A 413 12.20 -1.10 -4.18
CA ARG A 413 11.91 -0.95 -5.61
C ARG A 413 11.89 -2.29 -6.34
N ALA A 414 12.91 -3.12 -6.12
CA ALA A 414 12.97 -4.46 -6.69
C ALA A 414 11.79 -5.32 -6.21
N ALA A 415 11.47 -5.29 -4.90
CA ALA A 415 10.36 -6.02 -4.32
C ALA A 415 9.01 -5.60 -4.93
N GLU A 416 8.78 -4.29 -5.12
CA GLU A 416 7.56 -3.78 -5.76
C GLU A 416 7.41 -4.27 -7.19
N GLN A 417 8.48 -4.28 -7.99
CA GLN A 417 8.42 -4.77 -9.36
C GLN A 417 8.14 -6.26 -9.42
N ILE A 418 8.71 -7.05 -8.50
CA ILE A 418 8.38 -8.47 -8.34
C ILE A 418 6.90 -8.66 -8.01
N VAL A 419 6.36 -7.91 -7.05
CA VAL A 419 4.94 -8.00 -6.67
C VAL A 419 4.03 -7.58 -7.83
N LEU A 420 4.32 -6.47 -8.51
CA LEU A 420 3.56 -6.00 -9.67
C LEU A 420 3.59 -6.99 -10.85
N ASN A 421 4.72 -7.67 -11.05
CA ASN A 421 4.89 -8.64 -12.13
C ASN A 421 4.60 -10.08 -11.70
N SER A 422 4.15 -10.31 -10.47
CA SER A 422 3.88 -11.66 -9.92
C SER A 422 2.75 -12.39 -10.65
N ALA A 423 1.84 -11.67 -11.31
CA ALA A 423 0.85 -12.27 -12.20
C ALA A 423 1.45 -13.11 -13.34
N LYS A 424 2.75 -12.94 -13.66
CA LYS A 424 3.48 -13.79 -14.61
C LYS A 424 3.74 -15.21 -14.08
N PHE A 425 3.59 -15.45 -12.77
CA PHE A 425 3.72 -16.79 -12.17
C PHE A 425 2.60 -17.70 -12.65
N SER A 426 1.36 -17.21 -12.56
CA SER A 426 0.13 -17.80 -13.11
C SER A 426 0.16 -17.86 -14.63
#